data_AF-A0A239FJW3-F1
#
_entry.id   AF-A0A239FJW3-F1
#
_cell.length_a   1.000
_cell.length_b   1.000
_cell.length_c   1.000
_cell.angle_alpha   90.00
_cell.angle_beta   90.00
_cell.angle_gamma   90.00
#
_symmetry.space_group_name_H-M   'P 1'
#
loop_
_entity.id
_entity.type
_entity.pdbx_description
1 polymer ?
#
loop_
_entity_poly.entity_id
_entity_poly.type
_entity_poly.pdbx_seq_one_letter_code
_entity_poly.pdbx_strand_id
1 'polypeptide(L)'
;MRIGTSPKKLPSIRVKPDTRSGAFPYISRRVSVFPGYPAPRRHLRGSVVRARIFRFAKILMAFFGIALMTIFAVRIYDSQRGLPLETWHTYVPHELHASKLDTADWAQYMAAEAELFDEVQREVSQKLDATERVPPNRYFEGSPVYPPHFVQDFNRSFVLEPKRKPVGAVVLLHGLTDSPYSQRHIARFYRDQGFLAIVPRLPAHGTVPAALTDIAWEDWMAATRLAVREVKKRVDSPVPLHLVGFSNGGALAIMYALDAIDDEKLSRPDRLILISPMVGITSFARFAGLAGFPAILPAFAKAAWLDVVPEFNPFKYNSFPVNGARQSHLLTRALQRRLARYAGEGRLDRFPPILTFQSLMDFTVSTRAIVSDLYAHLPANGSELVLFDVNRTARFGPLLRTSTDTALARIVPAGPRRYRLAVITNSGDNNDDVIERVTEAGTVDEHSRPLGLNYPRGFYSLSHVALPFPVSDSLYGAEPDKSEDFGENLGTLAPRGERNVLIASLDSLMRASSNPFFPYMVGRIGESILTPAKTAQPAR
;
A
#
# COMPACT_ATOMS: atom_id res chain seq x y z
N MET A 1 35.19 44.99 -38.76
CA MET A 1 34.55 46.32 -38.86
C MET A 1 33.74 46.58 -37.58
N ARG A 2 33.35 47.83 -37.25
CA ARG A 2 32.46 48.14 -36.10
C ARG A 2 31.00 47.68 -36.40
N ILE A 3 29.99 47.68 -35.53
CA ILE A 3 29.60 48.42 -34.29
C ILE A 3 28.82 47.43 -33.38
N GLY A 4 29.05 47.32 -32.05
CA GLY A 4 28.35 48.03 -30.94
C GLY A 4 27.04 47.32 -30.50
N THR A 5 26.52 47.41 -29.26
CA THR A 5 26.79 48.30 -28.10
C THR A 5 26.66 47.54 -26.74
N SER A 6 26.70 48.25 -25.60
CA SER A 6 26.77 47.71 -24.21
C SER A 6 25.73 48.37 -23.29
N PRO A 7 25.46 47.79 -22.10
CA PRO A 7 25.36 48.61 -20.89
C PRO A 7 26.21 48.09 -19.69
N LYS A 8 26.17 48.82 -18.56
CA LYS A 8 27.20 48.85 -17.48
C LYS A 8 26.78 48.21 -16.14
N LYS A 9 27.80 47.98 -15.28
CA LYS A 9 27.73 47.54 -13.87
C LYS A 9 27.22 48.61 -12.89
N LEU A 10 26.82 48.18 -11.69
CA LEU A 10 27.01 48.88 -10.40
C LEU A 10 27.10 47.84 -9.24
N PRO A 11 28.04 47.96 -8.26
CA PRO A 11 28.20 47.00 -7.16
C PRO A 11 27.73 47.54 -5.77
N SER A 12 28.03 46.78 -4.71
CA SER A 12 27.54 46.91 -3.32
C SER A 12 28.44 47.75 -2.38
N ILE A 13 27.97 48.00 -1.14
CA ILE A 13 28.69 47.76 0.14
C ILE A 13 27.73 47.97 1.37
N ARG A 14 28.19 47.62 2.58
CA ARG A 14 27.47 47.46 3.87
C ARG A 14 28.20 48.27 4.98
N VAL A 15 27.52 48.74 6.06
CA VAL A 15 28.02 48.79 7.49
C VAL A 15 26.99 49.45 8.47
N LYS A 16 27.23 49.35 9.79
CA LYS A 16 26.44 49.73 11.01
C LYS A 16 27.28 50.72 11.89
N PRO A 17 26.93 51.16 13.14
CA PRO A 17 25.69 51.12 13.95
C PRO A 17 25.32 52.58 14.45
N ASP A 18 25.03 53.04 15.70
CA ASP A 18 24.73 52.49 17.06
C ASP A 18 24.10 53.56 18.04
N THR A 19 23.71 53.11 19.25
CA THR A 19 23.61 53.81 20.59
C THR A 19 22.71 55.03 20.88
N ARG A 20 21.89 54.88 21.96
CA ARG A 20 21.60 55.85 23.07
C ARG A 20 20.89 57.20 22.76
N SER A 21 20.39 58.01 23.71
CA SER A 21 19.62 57.77 24.96
C SER A 21 19.13 59.11 25.60
N GLY A 22 17.89 59.19 26.12
CA GLY A 22 17.57 60.02 27.31
C GLY A 22 16.69 61.30 27.18
N ALA A 23 15.82 61.46 28.20
CA ALA A 23 15.35 62.70 28.88
C ALA A 23 14.37 63.74 28.26
N PHE A 24 13.59 64.33 29.18
CA PHE A 24 12.62 65.45 29.16
C PHE A 24 13.33 66.85 29.14
N PRO A 25 12.68 68.05 29.04
CA PRO A 25 11.34 68.42 29.58
C PRO A 25 10.49 69.52 28.85
N TYR A 26 9.47 70.00 29.59
CA TYR A 26 8.59 71.19 29.45
C TYR A 26 9.20 72.43 28.75
N ILE A 27 8.40 73.32 28.12
CA ILE A 27 7.59 74.44 28.67
C ILE A 27 6.68 74.97 27.51
N SER A 28 5.42 75.43 27.61
CA SER A 28 4.83 76.56 28.39
C SER A 28 3.27 76.47 28.49
N ARG A 29 2.61 77.39 29.23
CA ARG A 29 1.15 77.46 29.50
C ARG A 29 0.45 78.61 28.74
N ARG A 30 -0.85 78.46 28.44
CA ARG A 30 -2.00 79.32 28.88
C ARG A 30 -3.34 78.83 28.25
N VAL A 31 -4.41 78.61 29.04
CA VAL A 31 -5.64 79.46 29.19
C VAL A 31 -6.57 79.44 27.96
N SER A 32 -7.89 79.16 28.02
CA SER A 32 -8.77 78.63 29.10
C SER A 32 -10.16 78.20 28.59
N VAL A 33 -10.77 77.21 29.27
CA VAL A 33 -12.22 76.93 29.47
C VAL A 33 -13.27 77.44 28.45
N PHE A 34 -13.99 76.50 27.82
CA PHE A 34 -15.48 76.44 27.78
C PHE A 34 -15.90 74.95 27.66
N PRO A 35 -17.14 74.52 28.04
CA PRO A 35 -17.44 73.12 28.33
C PRO A 35 -18.29 72.39 27.26
N GLY A 36 -18.28 71.06 27.32
CA GLY A 36 -19.40 70.24 26.80
C GLY A 36 -19.07 69.16 25.75
N TYR A 37 -18.52 68.01 26.19
CA TYR A 37 -18.67 66.73 25.47
C TYR A 37 -18.71 65.56 26.48
N PRO A 38 -19.65 64.61 26.37
CA PRO A 38 -19.72 63.44 27.25
C PRO A 38 -18.70 62.37 26.87
N ALA A 39 -18.19 61.65 27.87
CA ALA A 39 -17.20 60.58 27.66
C ALA A 39 -17.76 59.39 26.84
N PRO A 40 -16.96 58.77 25.95
CA PRO A 40 -17.43 57.72 25.05
C PRO A 40 -17.74 56.41 25.79
N ARG A 41 -18.97 55.89 25.65
CA ARG A 41 -19.45 54.62 26.23
C ARG A 41 -18.72 53.38 25.66
N ARG A 42 -17.52 53.09 26.16
CA ARG A 42 -16.61 52.05 25.63
C ARG A 42 -16.88 50.61 26.13
N HIS A 43 -18.14 50.19 26.27
CA HIS A 43 -18.47 48.82 26.78
C HIS A 43 -19.51 47.98 25.99
N LEU A 44 -20.35 48.57 25.12
CA LEU A 44 -21.50 47.83 24.53
C LEU A 44 -21.23 47.07 23.21
N ARG A 45 -20.11 47.31 22.50
CA ARG A 45 -19.83 46.61 21.22
C ARG A 45 -19.37 45.15 21.38
N GLY A 46 -18.82 44.76 22.53
CA GLY A 46 -18.23 43.42 22.71
C GLY A 46 -19.23 42.27 22.82
N SER A 47 -20.36 42.47 23.53
CA SER A 47 -21.36 41.43 23.76
C SER A 47 -22.14 41.08 22.49
N VAL A 48 -22.54 42.07 21.70
CA VAL A 48 -23.30 41.87 20.45
C VAL A 48 -22.49 41.09 19.41
N VAL A 49 -21.18 41.36 19.31
CA VAL A 49 -20.29 40.60 18.41
C VAL A 49 -20.12 39.16 18.89
N ARG A 50 -19.87 38.94 20.19
CA ARG A 50 -19.82 37.58 20.77
C ARG A 50 -21.14 36.80 20.55
N ALA A 51 -22.29 37.45 20.74
CA ALA A 51 -23.61 36.82 20.53
C ALA A 51 -23.85 36.45 19.06
N ARG A 52 -23.43 37.29 18.11
CA ARG A 52 -23.49 36.98 16.67
C ARG A 52 -22.57 35.82 16.30
N ILE A 53 -21.33 35.80 16.78
CA ILE A 53 -20.38 34.69 16.58
C ILE A 53 -20.95 33.39 17.16
N PHE A 54 -21.49 33.41 18.37
CA PHE A 54 -22.05 32.23 19.02
C PHE A 54 -23.32 31.70 18.31
N ARG A 55 -24.17 32.59 17.79
CA ARG A 55 -25.31 32.21 16.93
C ARG A 55 -24.83 31.60 15.60
N PHE A 56 -23.82 32.17 14.96
CA PHE A 56 -23.26 31.63 13.71
C PHE A 56 -22.59 30.27 13.93
N ALA A 57 -21.85 30.09 15.02
CA ALA A 57 -21.28 28.81 15.42
C ALA A 57 -22.37 27.76 15.69
N LYS A 58 -23.48 28.11 16.35
CA LYS A 58 -24.63 27.21 16.52
C LYS A 58 -25.29 26.82 15.19
N ILE A 59 -25.44 27.74 14.25
CA ILE A 59 -25.95 27.44 12.90
C ILE A 59 -24.99 26.51 12.16
N LEU A 60 -23.68 26.75 12.24
CA LEU A 60 -22.66 25.89 11.61
C LEU A 60 -22.63 24.48 12.21
N MET A 61 -22.74 24.35 13.54
CA MET A 61 -22.87 23.05 14.22
C MET A 61 -24.16 22.32 13.85
N ALA A 62 -25.29 23.03 13.76
CA ALA A 62 -26.56 22.44 13.32
C ALA A 62 -26.49 21.97 11.86
N PHE A 63 -25.91 22.77 10.96
CA PHE A 63 -25.69 22.39 9.57
C PHE A 63 -24.75 21.18 9.43
N PHE A 64 -23.66 21.15 10.21
CA PHE A 64 -22.74 20.00 10.24
C PHE A 64 -23.42 18.74 10.82
N GLY A 65 -24.24 18.87 11.85
CA GLY A 65 -25.03 17.78 12.42
C GLY A 65 -26.07 17.22 11.43
N ILE A 66 -26.78 18.08 10.71
CA ILE A 66 -27.71 17.68 9.65
C ILE A 66 -26.95 17.00 8.51
N ALA A 67 -25.83 17.56 8.04
CA ALA A 67 -25.02 16.96 6.99
C ALA A 67 -24.50 15.56 7.39
N LEU A 68 -24.01 15.41 8.63
CA LEU A 68 -23.55 14.14 9.17
C LEU A 68 -24.70 13.11 9.30
N MET A 69 -25.88 13.55 9.77
CA MET A 69 -27.07 12.70 9.86
C MET A 69 -27.54 12.24 8.47
N THR A 70 -27.54 13.13 7.47
CA THR A 70 -27.86 12.78 6.07
C THR A 70 -26.83 11.80 5.50
N ILE A 71 -25.53 12.00 5.75
CA ILE A 71 -24.48 11.06 5.32
C ILE A 71 -24.70 9.68 5.94
N PHE A 72 -25.04 9.59 7.24
CA PHE A 72 -25.35 8.30 7.86
C PHE A 72 -26.65 7.67 7.33
N ALA A 73 -27.71 8.47 7.09
CA ALA A 73 -28.97 7.97 6.53
C ALA A 73 -28.77 7.40 5.11
N VAL A 74 -28.04 8.10 4.24
CA VAL A 74 -27.67 7.63 2.90
C VAL A 74 -26.80 6.38 3.00
N ARG A 75 -25.77 6.36 3.86
CA ARG A 75 -24.90 5.19 4.04
C ARG A 75 -25.66 3.96 4.53
N ILE A 76 -26.60 4.12 5.46
CA ILE A 76 -27.49 3.02 5.90
C ILE A 76 -28.32 2.53 4.70
N TYR A 77 -29.01 3.43 4.00
CA TYR A 77 -29.87 3.11 2.85
C TYR A 77 -29.12 2.35 1.74
N ASP A 78 -27.94 2.84 1.34
CA ASP A 78 -27.12 2.22 0.30
C ASP A 78 -26.56 0.87 0.78
N SER A 79 -26.10 0.76 2.03
CA SER A 79 -25.62 -0.51 2.57
C SER A 79 -26.73 -1.58 2.64
N GLN A 80 -27.98 -1.19 2.91
CA GLN A 80 -29.10 -2.13 2.97
C GLN A 80 -29.51 -2.68 1.60
N ARG A 81 -29.27 -1.90 0.52
CA ARG A 81 -29.53 -2.30 -0.88
C ARG A 81 -28.53 -3.30 -1.46
N GLY A 82 -27.38 -3.51 -0.83
CA GLY A 82 -26.46 -4.57 -1.19
C GLY A 82 -26.99 -5.98 -0.86
N LEU A 83 -26.24 -7.01 -1.26
CA LEU A 83 -26.52 -8.41 -0.93
C LEU A 83 -26.74 -8.64 0.59
N PRO A 84 -27.41 -9.72 1.01
CA PRO A 84 -27.43 -10.13 2.42
C PRO A 84 -26.02 -10.32 2.99
N LEU A 85 -25.91 -10.30 4.32
CA LEU A 85 -24.73 -10.85 4.98
C LEU A 85 -24.97 -12.33 5.19
N GLU A 86 -23.97 -13.12 4.84
CA GLU A 86 -23.97 -14.58 4.83
C GLU A 86 -23.10 -15.08 6.02
N THR A 87 -22.95 -16.39 6.22
CA THR A 87 -22.24 -16.91 7.41
C THR A 87 -20.78 -16.43 7.48
N TRP A 88 -20.05 -16.36 6.36
CA TRP A 88 -18.68 -15.81 6.29
C TRP A 88 -18.60 -14.28 6.34
N HIS A 89 -19.73 -13.57 6.30
CA HIS A 89 -19.84 -12.13 6.50
C HIS A 89 -20.24 -11.76 7.94
N THR A 90 -20.45 -12.75 8.81
CA THR A 90 -20.94 -12.55 10.19
C THR A 90 -20.15 -13.32 11.24
N TYR A 91 -19.62 -14.49 10.92
CA TYR A 91 -18.76 -15.27 11.82
C TYR A 91 -17.33 -14.73 11.88
N VAL A 92 -16.78 -14.53 13.09
CA VAL A 92 -15.41 -14.06 13.33
C VAL A 92 -14.61 -15.17 14.05
N PRO A 93 -13.67 -15.84 13.38
CA PRO A 93 -12.80 -16.86 13.99
C PRO A 93 -11.80 -16.31 15.01
N HIS A 94 -11.35 -17.15 15.94
CA HIS A 94 -10.48 -16.80 17.06
C HIS A 94 -8.99 -16.66 16.66
N GLU A 95 -8.60 -15.46 16.22
CA GLU A 95 -7.21 -15.14 15.88
C GLU A 95 -6.27 -14.93 17.08
N LEU A 96 -4.97 -15.12 16.83
CA LEU A 96 -3.93 -14.66 17.74
C LEU A 96 -3.64 -13.16 17.53
N HIS A 97 -3.92 -12.35 18.54
CA HIS A 97 -3.52 -10.94 18.56
C HIS A 97 -2.05 -10.72 18.99
N ALA A 98 -1.55 -9.51 18.79
CA ALA A 98 -0.16 -9.10 18.94
C ALA A 98 0.49 -9.53 20.27
N SER A 99 -0.23 -9.42 21.38
CA SER A 99 0.27 -9.78 22.72
C SER A 99 0.60 -11.26 22.88
N LYS A 100 -0.03 -12.15 22.08
CA LYS A 100 0.31 -13.57 21.98
C LYS A 100 1.35 -13.80 20.90
N LEU A 101 1.16 -13.22 19.70
CA LEU A 101 2.06 -13.33 18.56
C LEU A 101 3.50 -12.85 18.85
N ASP A 102 3.71 -11.88 19.74
CA ASP A 102 5.07 -11.45 20.09
C ASP A 102 5.80 -12.42 21.04
N THR A 103 5.07 -13.24 21.78
CA THR A 103 5.63 -14.28 22.67
C THR A 103 5.66 -15.67 22.04
N ALA A 104 4.79 -15.95 21.08
CA ALA A 104 4.65 -17.26 20.44
C ALA A 104 5.84 -17.60 19.54
N ASP A 105 6.02 -18.90 19.28
CA ASP A 105 6.87 -19.38 18.20
C ASP A 105 6.08 -19.97 17.04
N TRP A 106 6.80 -20.43 16.00
CA TRP A 106 6.19 -20.96 14.79
C TRP A 106 5.35 -22.22 15.02
N ALA A 107 5.74 -23.11 15.94
CA ALA A 107 4.96 -24.30 16.22
C ALA A 107 3.62 -23.95 16.89
N GLN A 108 3.65 -23.00 17.84
CA GLN A 108 2.45 -22.45 18.46
C GLN A 108 1.58 -21.68 17.47
N TYR A 109 2.19 -20.95 16.53
CA TYR A 109 1.49 -20.21 15.49
C TYR A 109 0.79 -21.15 14.49
N MET A 110 1.48 -22.18 13.98
CA MET A 110 0.89 -23.18 13.09
C MET A 110 -0.22 -23.99 13.78
N ALA A 111 -0.09 -24.27 15.08
CA ALA A 111 -1.14 -24.97 15.84
C ALA A 111 -2.40 -24.11 16.03
N ALA A 112 -2.25 -22.81 16.29
CA ALA A 112 -3.38 -21.88 16.32
C ALA A 112 -4.00 -21.67 14.94
N GLU A 113 -3.18 -21.64 13.88
CA GLU A 113 -3.69 -21.61 12.50
C GLU A 113 -4.46 -22.90 12.15
N ALA A 114 -4.07 -24.07 12.64
CA ALA A 114 -4.82 -25.30 12.42
C ALA A 114 -6.25 -25.21 12.99
N GLU A 115 -6.40 -24.93 14.31
CA GLU A 115 -7.72 -24.78 14.94
C GLU A 115 -8.55 -23.67 14.29
N LEU A 116 -7.93 -22.56 13.87
CA LEU A 116 -8.62 -21.45 13.19
C LEU A 116 -9.32 -21.89 11.89
N PHE A 117 -8.70 -22.78 11.11
CA PHE A 117 -9.33 -23.31 9.88
C PHE A 117 -10.34 -24.42 10.18
N ASP A 118 -10.10 -25.25 11.20
CA ASP A 118 -11.04 -26.29 11.64
C ASP A 118 -12.32 -25.65 12.23
N GLU A 119 -12.17 -24.51 12.91
CA GLU A 119 -13.24 -23.61 13.34
C GLU A 119 -14.00 -23.04 12.13
N VAL A 120 -13.32 -22.53 11.10
CA VAL A 120 -13.99 -22.05 9.87
C VAL A 120 -14.77 -23.18 9.18
N GLN A 121 -14.25 -24.41 9.12
CA GLN A 121 -15.00 -25.52 8.55
C GLN A 121 -16.27 -25.82 9.36
N ARG A 122 -16.12 -25.93 10.69
CA ARG A 122 -17.20 -26.26 11.64
C ARG A 122 -18.29 -25.17 11.72
N GLU A 123 -17.88 -23.90 11.70
CA GLU A 123 -18.75 -22.75 11.98
C GLU A 123 -19.23 -22.03 10.73
N VAL A 124 -18.62 -22.27 9.56
CA VAL A 124 -19.00 -21.67 8.27
C VAL A 124 -19.36 -22.75 7.25
N SER A 125 -18.38 -23.53 6.78
CA SER A 125 -18.56 -24.49 5.66
C SER A 125 -19.67 -25.53 5.92
N GLN A 126 -19.72 -26.07 7.13
CA GLN A 126 -20.71 -27.07 7.54
C GLN A 126 -22.08 -26.47 7.92
N LYS A 127 -22.14 -25.15 8.13
CA LYS A 127 -23.38 -24.41 8.49
C LYS A 127 -24.04 -23.69 7.31
N LEU A 128 -23.51 -23.87 6.09
CA LEU A 128 -24.08 -23.26 4.88
C LEU A 128 -25.51 -23.76 4.59
N ASP A 129 -26.42 -22.82 4.34
CA ASP A 129 -27.79 -23.08 3.90
C ASP A 129 -27.83 -23.68 2.49
N ALA A 130 -28.94 -24.34 2.14
CA ALA A 130 -29.10 -25.00 0.84
C ALA A 130 -28.94 -24.04 -0.37
N THR A 131 -29.22 -22.74 -0.17
CA THR A 131 -29.03 -21.68 -1.17
C THR A 131 -27.59 -21.17 -1.29
N GLU A 132 -26.76 -21.34 -0.27
CA GLU A 132 -25.33 -20.95 -0.29
C GLU A 132 -24.45 -22.02 -0.95
N ARG A 133 -24.93 -23.26 -1.07
CA ARG A 133 -24.22 -24.44 -1.61
C ARG A 133 -24.13 -24.43 -3.14
N VAL A 134 -23.56 -23.36 -3.69
CA VAL A 134 -23.38 -23.14 -5.14
C VAL A 134 -21.92 -23.34 -5.56
N PRO A 135 -21.64 -23.77 -6.81
CA PRO A 135 -20.27 -24.00 -7.28
C PRO A 135 -19.29 -22.83 -7.06
N PRO A 136 -19.63 -21.54 -7.29
CA PRO A 136 -18.71 -20.43 -7.05
C PRO A 136 -18.63 -19.95 -5.59
N ASN A 137 -19.00 -20.76 -4.58
CA ASN A 137 -18.81 -20.44 -3.17
C ASN A 137 -17.61 -21.20 -2.59
N ARG A 138 -16.51 -20.49 -2.27
CA ARG A 138 -15.28 -21.10 -1.74
C ARG A 138 -15.36 -21.70 -0.34
N TYR A 139 -16.50 -21.60 0.35
CA TYR A 139 -16.75 -22.31 1.62
C TYR A 139 -17.61 -23.57 1.45
N PHE A 140 -18.25 -23.76 0.30
CA PHE A 140 -19.03 -24.96 0.06
C PHE A 140 -18.09 -26.13 -0.24
N GLU A 141 -18.12 -27.17 0.59
CA GLU A 141 -17.24 -28.33 0.43
C GLU A 141 -17.37 -29.00 -0.96
N GLY A 142 -18.55 -28.95 -1.58
CA GLY A 142 -18.76 -29.43 -2.96
C GLY A 142 -18.35 -28.46 -4.08
N SER A 143 -17.67 -27.36 -3.76
CA SER A 143 -17.21 -26.36 -4.74
C SER A 143 -15.88 -26.78 -5.40
N PRO A 144 -15.69 -26.55 -6.72
CA PRO A 144 -14.38 -26.66 -7.36
C PRO A 144 -13.36 -25.65 -6.81
N VAL A 145 -13.81 -24.53 -6.23
CA VAL A 145 -12.94 -23.49 -5.61
C VAL A 145 -12.80 -23.63 -4.09
N TYR A 146 -13.14 -24.80 -3.51
CA TYR A 146 -13.01 -25.06 -2.07
C TYR A 146 -11.53 -25.29 -1.65
N PRO A 147 -10.88 -24.38 -0.90
CA PRO A 147 -9.42 -24.43 -0.73
C PRO A 147 -8.83 -25.68 -0.06
N PRO A 148 -9.50 -26.32 0.93
CA PRO A 148 -9.03 -27.57 1.52
C PRO A 148 -8.98 -28.79 0.58
N HIS A 149 -9.53 -28.69 -0.64
CA HIS A 149 -9.40 -29.76 -1.66
C HIS A 149 -8.12 -29.66 -2.51
N PHE A 150 -7.39 -28.55 -2.47
CA PHE A 150 -6.18 -28.40 -3.27
C PHE A 150 -4.98 -29.11 -2.63
N VAL A 151 -4.05 -29.57 -3.48
CA VAL A 151 -2.78 -30.23 -3.07
C VAL A 151 -1.96 -29.36 -2.11
N GLN A 152 -2.11 -28.03 -2.18
CA GLN A 152 -1.63 -27.07 -1.20
C GLN A 152 -2.69 -25.99 -1.01
N ASP A 153 -3.30 -25.94 0.18
CA ASP A 153 -4.08 -24.79 0.61
C ASP A 153 -3.14 -23.61 0.86
N PHE A 154 -3.11 -22.67 -0.09
CA PHE A 154 -2.30 -21.46 -0.02
C PHE A 154 -2.94 -20.31 0.76
N ASN A 155 -4.09 -20.55 1.43
CA ASN A 155 -4.57 -19.65 2.48
C ASN A 155 -3.74 -19.77 3.76
N ARG A 156 -3.10 -20.92 3.98
CA ARG A 156 -2.29 -21.25 5.16
C ARG A 156 -0.84 -20.80 5.02
N SER A 157 -0.19 -20.64 6.16
CA SER A 157 1.23 -20.33 6.27
C SER A 157 2.08 -21.49 5.75
N PHE A 158 3.15 -21.20 5.01
CA PHE A 158 4.05 -22.23 4.48
C PHE A 158 5.53 -21.85 4.52
N VAL A 159 6.38 -22.87 4.48
CA VAL A 159 7.84 -22.74 4.42
C VAL A 159 8.36 -23.56 3.24
N LEU A 160 9.23 -22.96 2.43
CA LEU A 160 9.94 -23.64 1.35
C LEU A 160 11.43 -23.70 1.69
N GLU A 161 11.94 -24.91 1.89
CA GLU A 161 13.35 -25.15 2.21
C GLU A 161 14.14 -25.49 0.93
N PRO A 162 15.38 -24.96 0.77
CA PRO A 162 16.21 -25.22 -0.40
C PRO A 162 16.84 -26.62 -0.36
N LYS A 163 17.22 -27.16 -1.52
CA LYS A 163 17.79 -28.53 -1.68
C LYS A 163 19.19 -28.73 -1.04
N ARG A 164 19.75 -27.71 -0.38
CA ARG A 164 21.08 -27.65 0.23
C ARG A 164 20.98 -26.74 1.47
N LYS A 165 22.02 -26.66 2.31
CA LYS A 165 22.04 -25.69 3.41
C LYS A 165 21.69 -24.28 2.88
N PRO A 166 20.74 -23.55 3.50
CA PRO A 166 20.33 -22.24 2.99
C PRO A 166 21.50 -21.25 2.90
N VAL A 167 21.61 -20.54 1.78
CA VAL A 167 22.61 -19.48 1.57
C VAL A 167 22.11 -18.10 2.02
N GLY A 168 20.86 -18.03 2.46
CA GLY A 168 20.09 -16.84 2.79
C GLY A 168 18.72 -17.23 3.32
N ALA A 169 17.98 -16.26 3.85
CA ALA A 169 16.61 -16.43 4.28
C ALA A 169 15.74 -15.25 3.82
N VAL A 170 14.47 -15.51 3.58
CA VAL A 170 13.49 -14.51 3.18
C VAL A 170 12.16 -14.74 3.90
N VAL A 171 11.54 -13.66 4.35
CA VAL A 171 10.13 -13.66 4.78
C VAL A 171 9.32 -12.91 3.72
N LEU A 172 8.24 -13.51 3.23
CA LEU A 172 7.38 -12.91 2.21
C LEU A 172 6.00 -12.58 2.79
N LEU A 173 5.61 -11.30 2.69
CA LEU A 173 4.40 -10.75 3.32
C LEU A 173 3.37 -10.37 2.23
N HIS A 174 2.16 -10.90 2.34
CA HIS A 174 1.11 -10.72 1.34
C HIS A 174 0.29 -9.42 1.48
N GLY A 175 -0.57 -9.17 0.49
CA GLY A 175 -1.44 -7.99 0.44
C GLY A 175 -2.65 -8.05 1.38
N LEU A 176 -3.35 -6.92 1.51
CA LEU A 176 -4.65 -6.86 2.20
C LEU A 176 -5.70 -7.65 1.41
N THR A 177 -6.61 -8.33 2.12
CA THR A 177 -7.61 -9.28 1.61
C THR A 177 -7.02 -10.49 0.87
N ASP A 178 -5.71 -10.53 0.72
CA ASP A 178 -4.94 -11.56 0.03
C ASP A 178 -4.49 -12.67 1.00
N SER A 179 -3.74 -13.64 0.49
CA SER A 179 -3.20 -14.74 1.27
C SER A 179 -1.75 -15.07 0.86
N PRO A 180 -1.08 -16.03 1.54
CA PRO A 180 0.23 -16.56 1.13
C PRO A 180 0.33 -16.96 -0.35
N TYR A 181 -0.79 -17.28 -1.02
CA TYR A 181 -0.87 -17.51 -2.48
C TYR A 181 -0.16 -16.45 -3.32
N SER A 182 -0.33 -15.16 -2.99
CA SER A 182 0.30 -14.04 -3.72
C SER A 182 1.82 -14.04 -3.65
N GLN A 183 2.43 -14.77 -2.72
CA GLN A 183 3.88 -14.86 -2.59
C GLN A 183 4.47 -16.13 -3.22
N ARG A 184 3.64 -17.11 -3.64
CA ARG A 184 4.11 -18.48 -3.92
C ARG A 184 5.16 -18.58 -5.04
N HIS A 185 5.03 -17.80 -6.12
CA HIS A 185 6.02 -17.79 -7.21
C HIS A 185 7.35 -17.16 -6.79
N ILE A 186 7.29 -16.09 -6.01
CA ILE A 186 8.48 -15.39 -5.52
C ILE A 186 9.18 -16.24 -4.45
N ALA A 187 8.42 -16.92 -3.59
CA ALA A 187 8.93 -17.88 -2.62
C ALA A 187 9.61 -19.08 -3.31
N ARG A 188 9.00 -19.63 -4.39
CA ARG A 188 9.61 -20.68 -5.22
C ARG A 188 10.91 -20.19 -5.87
N PHE A 189 10.92 -18.99 -6.46
CA PHE A 189 12.13 -18.38 -7.01
C PHE A 189 13.25 -18.25 -5.96
N TYR A 190 12.94 -17.73 -4.77
CA TYR A 190 13.91 -17.60 -3.66
C TYR A 190 14.45 -18.97 -3.19
N ARG A 191 13.58 -19.98 -3.02
CA ARG A 191 13.98 -21.37 -2.74
C ARG A 191 14.96 -21.89 -3.79
N ASP A 192 14.72 -21.59 -5.06
CA ASP A 192 15.56 -22.05 -6.17
C ASP A 192 16.87 -21.23 -6.30
N GLN A 193 16.94 -20.02 -5.75
CA GLN A 193 18.19 -19.30 -5.45
C GLN A 193 18.89 -19.80 -4.17
N GLY A 194 18.38 -20.84 -3.51
CA GLY A 194 18.99 -21.45 -2.33
C GLY A 194 18.64 -20.78 -1.00
N PHE A 195 17.63 -19.92 -0.95
CA PHE A 195 17.17 -19.29 0.29
C PHE A 195 16.12 -20.16 1.00
N LEU A 196 16.09 -20.11 2.33
CA LEU A 196 14.90 -20.48 3.10
C LEU A 196 13.82 -19.43 2.88
N ALA A 197 12.62 -19.82 2.43
CA ALA A 197 11.50 -18.90 2.26
C ALA A 197 10.36 -19.22 3.25
N ILE A 198 10.04 -18.27 4.13
CA ILE A 198 8.92 -18.34 5.08
C ILE A 198 7.81 -17.40 4.59
N VAL A 199 6.60 -17.91 4.45
CA VAL A 199 5.41 -17.14 4.03
C VAL A 199 4.34 -17.27 5.11
N PRO A 200 4.31 -16.36 6.10
CA PRO A 200 3.22 -16.32 7.06
C PRO A 200 1.94 -15.84 6.36
N ARG A 201 0.83 -16.48 6.70
CA ARG A 201 -0.49 -15.86 6.66
C ARG A 201 -0.48 -14.67 7.61
N LEU A 202 -1.13 -13.57 7.25
CA LEU A 202 -1.35 -12.46 8.18
C LEU A 202 -2.66 -12.69 8.94
N PRO A 203 -2.74 -12.37 10.24
CA PRO A 203 -3.98 -12.44 10.99
C PRO A 203 -5.18 -11.81 10.27
N ALA A 204 -6.34 -12.43 10.41
CA ALA A 204 -7.59 -12.15 9.71
C ALA A 204 -7.59 -12.34 8.18
N HIS A 205 -6.58 -13.02 7.62
CA HIS A 205 -6.52 -13.36 6.18
C HIS A 205 -6.55 -14.87 5.92
N GLY A 206 -6.86 -15.27 4.68
CA GLY A 206 -6.96 -16.67 4.24
C GLY A 206 -8.22 -17.42 4.71
N THR A 207 -8.87 -16.95 5.76
CA THR A 207 -10.12 -17.51 6.31
C THR A 207 -11.34 -16.81 5.72
N VAL A 208 -12.05 -16.02 6.54
CA VAL A 208 -13.29 -15.32 6.18
C VAL A 208 -13.11 -13.80 6.21
N PRO A 209 -13.77 -13.04 5.33
CA PRO A 209 -13.64 -11.58 5.32
C PRO A 209 -14.16 -10.92 6.58
N ALA A 210 -15.09 -11.55 7.31
CA ALA A 210 -15.55 -11.07 8.60
C ALA A 210 -14.41 -10.98 9.65
N ALA A 211 -13.35 -11.78 9.55
CA ALA A 211 -12.20 -11.66 10.45
C ALA A 211 -11.52 -10.28 10.36
N LEU A 212 -11.54 -9.62 9.19
CA LEU A 212 -11.01 -8.26 9.03
C LEU A 212 -11.86 -7.19 9.73
N THR A 213 -13.03 -7.53 10.28
CA THR A 213 -13.84 -6.60 11.08
C THR A 213 -13.23 -6.35 12.47
N ASP A 214 -12.56 -7.35 13.06
CA ASP A 214 -11.98 -7.29 14.41
C ASP A 214 -10.47 -7.64 14.39
N ILE A 215 -9.69 -6.77 13.75
CA ILE A 215 -8.23 -6.89 13.70
C ILE A 215 -7.54 -5.53 13.79
N ALA A 216 -6.33 -5.49 14.33
CA ALA A 216 -5.44 -4.33 14.36
C ALA A 216 -4.23 -4.51 13.44
N TRP A 217 -3.70 -3.43 12.85
CA TRP A 217 -2.49 -3.53 12.00
C TRP A 217 -1.24 -3.94 12.81
N GLU A 218 -1.27 -3.70 14.13
CA GLU A 218 -0.29 -4.18 15.09
C GLU A 218 -0.21 -5.72 15.16
N ASP A 219 -1.31 -6.43 14.89
CA ASP A 219 -1.35 -7.91 14.85
C ASP A 219 -0.56 -8.45 13.65
N TRP A 220 -0.73 -7.83 12.48
CA TRP A 220 0.05 -8.15 11.28
C TRP A 220 1.55 -7.87 11.47
N MET A 221 1.89 -6.83 12.22
CA MET A 221 3.28 -6.55 12.61
C MET A 221 3.85 -7.57 13.59
N ALA A 222 3.06 -8.09 14.52
CA ALA A 222 3.49 -9.14 15.43
C ALA A 222 3.70 -10.49 14.71
N ALA A 223 2.82 -10.84 13.77
CA ALA A 223 3.02 -11.99 12.87
C ALA A 223 4.28 -11.82 12.00
N THR A 224 4.53 -10.62 11.48
CA THR A 224 5.76 -10.28 10.77
C THR A 224 7.00 -10.48 11.65
N ARG A 225 6.97 -10.00 12.91
CA ARG A 225 8.06 -10.23 13.88
C ARG A 225 8.23 -11.72 14.18
N LEU A 226 7.15 -12.49 14.34
CA LEU A 226 7.20 -13.94 14.58
C LEU A 226 7.89 -14.70 13.44
N ALA A 227 7.54 -14.40 12.18
CA ALA A 227 8.18 -15.04 11.03
C ALA A 227 9.69 -14.73 10.93
N VAL A 228 10.12 -13.51 11.25
CA VAL A 228 11.56 -13.17 11.29
C VAL A 228 12.27 -13.78 12.52
N ARG A 229 11.57 -14.01 13.65
CA ARG A 229 12.12 -14.80 14.77
C ARG A 229 12.34 -16.26 14.37
N GLU A 230 11.46 -16.85 13.56
CA GLU A 230 11.60 -18.23 13.07
C GLU A 230 12.82 -18.41 12.15
N VAL A 231 13.16 -17.41 11.33
CA VAL A 231 14.41 -17.44 10.54
C VAL A 231 15.63 -17.70 11.43
N LYS A 232 15.74 -17.02 12.58
CA LYS A 232 16.84 -17.21 13.56
C LYS A 232 16.89 -18.63 14.15
N LYS A 233 15.81 -19.41 14.09
CA LYS A 233 15.76 -20.79 14.56
C LYS A 233 16.13 -21.81 13.47
N ARG A 234 15.96 -21.46 12.18
CA ARG A 234 16.13 -22.39 11.04
C ARG A 234 17.45 -22.25 10.29
N VAL A 235 18.13 -21.09 10.37
CA VAL A 235 19.39 -20.87 9.65
C VAL A 235 20.46 -20.29 10.56
N ASP A 236 21.64 -20.91 10.53
CA ASP A 236 22.82 -20.41 11.24
C ASP A 236 23.21 -19.02 10.73
N SER A 237 23.47 -18.10 11.65
CA SER A 237 24.04 -16.79 11.34
C SER A 237 25.56 -16.89 11.11
N PRO A 238 26.17 -16.12 10.17
CA PRO A 238 25.55 -15.10 9.33
C PRO A 238 25.09 -15.62 7.96
N VAL A 239 23.85 -15.29 7.62
CA VAL A 239 23.29 -15.38 6.26
C VAL A 239 22.45 -14.13 5.96
N PRO A 240 22.29 -13.70 4.69
CA PRO A 240 21.44 -12.56 4.35
C PRO A 240 19.97 -12.81 4.71
N LEU A 241 19.32 -11.81 5.31
CA LEU A 241 17.88 -11.77 5.55
C LEU A 241 17.22 -10.76 4.61
N HIS A 242 16.36 -11.23 3.71
CA HIS A 242 15.53 -10.36 2.88
C HIS A 242 14.08 -10.33 3.40
N LEU A 243 13.37 -9.23 3.16
CA LEU A 243 11.91 -9.20 3.25
C LEU A 243 11.32 -8.90 1.88
N VAL A 244 10.35 -9.70 1.45
CA VAL A 244 9.49 -9.39 0.31
C VAL A 244 8.15 -8.91 0.85
N GLY A 245 7.59 -7.85 0.28
CA GLY A 245 6.29 -7.34 0.69
C GLY A 245 5.42 -6.88 -0.48
N PHE A 246 4.30 -7.56 -0.70
CA PHE A 246 3.26 -7.12 -1.63
C PHE A 246 2.23 -6.23 -0.92
N SER A 247 1.94 -5.05 -1.48
CA SER A 247 0.85 -4.18 -1.02
C SER A 247 0.95 -3.87 0.49
N ASN A 248 0.01 -4.36 1.31
CA ASN A 248 0.04 -4.29 2.78
C ASN A 248 1.34 -4.86 3.37
N GLY A 249 1.76 -6.05 2.94
CA GLY A 249 3.04 -6.65 3.29
C GLY A 249 4.24 -5.78 2.93
N GLY A 250 4.14 -4.95 1.89
CA GLY A 250 5.13 -3.93 1.57
C GLY A 250 5.26 -2.84 2.65
N ALA A 251 4.13 -2.39 3.20
CA ALA A 251 4.12 -1.44 4.32
C ALA A 251 4.63 -2.07 5.62
N LEU A 252 4.29 -3.34 5.88
CA LEU A 252 4.80 -4.11 7.03
C LEU A 252 6.32 -4.33 6.93
N ALA A 253 6.85 -4.66 5.76
CA ALA A 253 8.30 -4.84 5.54
C ALA A 253 9.10 -3.55 5.80
N ILE A 254 8.61 -2.39 5.33
CA ILE A 254 9.23 -1.09 5.64
C ILE A 254 9.11 -0.80 7.15
N MET A 255 7.94 -0.99 7.76
CA MET A 255 7.74 -0.73 9.19
C MET A 255 8.66 -1.60 10.06
N TYR A 256 8.79 -2.89 9.76
CA TYR A 256 9.70 -3.80 10.47
C TYR A 256 11.17 -3.35 10.35
N ALA A 257 11.60 -2.89 9.17
CA ALA A 257 12.94 -2.33 9.00
C ALA A 257 13.14 -1.02 9.80
N LEU A 258 12.08 -0.24 10.04
CA LEU A 258 12.12 0.91 10.96
C LEU A 258 12.11 0.49 12.43
N ASP A 259 11.46 -0.61 12.81
CA ASP A 259 11.54 -1.18 14.15
C ASP A 259 12.96 -1.68 14.48
N ALA A 260 13.62 -2.38 13.55
CA ALA A 260 14.99 -2.89 13.73
C ALA A 260 16.08 -1.77 13.77
N ILE A 261 15.70 -0.51 13.55
CA ILE A 261 16.55 0.68 13.81
C ILE A 261 16.45 1.11 15.28
N ASP A 262 15.34 0.84 15.96
CA ASP A 262 15.12 1.14 17.39
C ASP A 262 15.44 -0.06 18.32
N ASP A 263 15.09 -1.30 17.93
CA ASP A 263 15.30 -2.51 18.74
C ASP A 263 16.36 -3.45 18.14
N GLU A 264 17.41 -3.73 18.91
CA GLU A 264 18.53 -4.60 18.51
C GLU A 264 18.22 -6.11 18.65
N LYS A 265 17.10 -6.47 19.29
CA LYS A 265 16.62 -7.87 19.36
C LYS A 265 16.09 -8.35 18.01
N LEU A 266 15.57 -7.44 17.20
CA LEU A 266 15.07 -7.71 15.85
C LEU A 266 16.25 -7.90 14.89
N SER A 267 16.18 -8.91 14.00
CA SER A 267 17.12 -8.96 12.87
C SER A 267 16.86 -7.75 11.98
N ARG A 268 17.90 -6.97 11.68
CA ARG A 268 17.86 -6.04 10.54
C ARG A 268 17.86 -6.88 9.25
N PRO A 269 16.95 -6.62 8.29
CA PRO A 269 17.05 -7.23 6.98
C PRO A 269 18.09 -6.50 6.13
N ASP A 270 18.84 -7.22 5.31
CA ASP A 270 19.88 -6.70 4.42
C ASP A 270 19.29 -6.03 3.16
N ARG A 271 18.08 -6.42 2.77
CA ARG A 271 17.37 -5.90 1.59
C ARG A 271 15.86 -5.97 1.76
N LEU A 272 15.14 -4.99 1.23
CA LEU A 272 13.69 -5.03 1.03
C LEU A 272 13.36 -5.17 -0.46
N ILE A 273 12.50 -6.11 -0.81
CA ILE A 273 11.86 -6.21 -2.12
C ILE A 273 10.39 -5.82 -1.96
N LEU A 274 9.96 -4.77 -2.63
CA LEU A 274 8.60 -4.25 -2.48
C LEU A 274 7.83 -4.36 -3.80
N ILE A 275 6.59 -4.84 -3.73
CA ILE A 275 5.72 -5.02 -4.90
C ILE A 275 4.44 -4.24 -4.66
N SER A 276 4.21 -3.19 -5.45
CA SER A 276 3.21 -2.14 -5.24
C SER A 276 2.97 -1.77 -3.76
N PRO A 277 4.01 -1.35 -3.00
CA PRO A 277 3.91 -1.21 -1.54
C PRO A 277 2.92 -0.13 -1.11
N MET A 278 2.14 -0.42 -0.07
CA MET A 278 1.13 0.46 0.51
C MET A 278 1.75 1.57 1.38
N VAL A 279 2.62 2.41 0.79
CA VAL A 279 3.22 3.59 1.47
C VAL A 279 2.15 4.66 1.75
N GLY A 280 1.23 4.85 0.82
CA GLY A 280 0.07 5.73 0.96
C GLY A 280 -1.09 5.26 0.10
N ILE A 281 -2.29 5.34 0.66
CA ILE A 281 -3.57 5.00 -0.01
C ILE A 281 -4.26 6.25 -0.55
N THR A 282 -5.24 6.06 -1.45
CA THR A 282 -5.96 7.17 -2.07
C THR A 282 -6.76 8.00 -1.05
N SER A 283 -7.00 9.29 -1.35
CA SER A 283 -7.64 10.24 -0.43
C SER A 283 -9.03 9.83 0.04
N PHE A 284 -9.73 8.98 -0.70
CA PHE A 284 -11.06 8.46 -0.37
C PHE A 284 -11.03 7.53 0.86
N ALA A 285 -10.06 6.61 0.92
CA ALA A 285 -9.94 5.65 2.02
C ALA A 285 -9.71 6.30 3.40
N ARG A 286 -9.23 7.55 3.44
CA ARG A 286 -9.12 8.37 4.66
C ARG A 286 -10.46 8.59 5.38
N PHE A 287 -11.58 8.50 4.66
CA PHE A 287 -12.94 8.70 5.18
C PHE A 287 -13.72 7.39 5.34
N ALA A 288 -13.25 6.29 4.74
CA ALA A 288 -13.91 4.98 4.81
C ALA A 288 -14.19 4.54 6.24
N GLY A 289 -13.25 4.76 7.18
CA GLY A 289 -13.40 4.43 8.59
C GLY A 289 -14.57 5.12 9.32
N LEU A 290 -15.16 6.19 8.76
CA LEU A 290 -16.39 6.80 9.30
C LEU A 290 -17.66 6.13 8.75
N ALA A 291 -17.60 5.52 7.57
CA ALA A 291 -18.75 4.89 6.90
C ALA A 291 -19.23 3.60 7.60
N GLY A 292 -18.43 3.05 8.52
CA GLY A 292 -18.76 1.88 9.35
C GLY A 292 -19.47 2.18 10.66
N PHE A 293 -19.52 3.45 11.10
CA PHE A 293 -20.07 3.81 12.42
C PHE A 293 -21.52 3.34 12.68
N PRO A 294 -22.45 3.28 11.70
CA PRO A 294 -23.80 2.76 11.95
C PRO A 294 -23.84 1.29 12.42
N ALA A 295 -22.84 0.48 12.06
CA ALA A 295 -22.83 -0.96 12.34
C ALA A 295 -22.65 -1.34 13.82
N ILE A 296 -22.42 -0.34 14.70
CA ILE A 296 -22.49 -0.51 16.16
C ILE A 296 -23.91 -0.98 16.59
N LEU A 297 -24.93 -0.67 15.79
CA LEU A 297 -26.28 -1.21 15.96
C LEU A 297 -26.45 -2.45 15.06
N PRO A 298 -26.83 -3.63 15.59
CA PRO A 298 -26.94 -4.86 14.81
C PRO A 298 -27.84 -4.76 13.57
N ALA A 299 -28.91 -3.96 13.64
CA ALA A 299 -29.81 -3.68 12.51
C ALA A 299 -29.12 -3.04 11.29
N PHE A 300 -27.90 -2.52 11.45
CA PHE A 300 -27.10 -1.89 10.40
C PHE A 300 -25.74 -2.57 10.20
N ALA A 301 -25.60 -3.85 10.54
CA ALA A 301 -24.34 -4.61 10.37
C ALA A 301 -23.74 -4.51 8.95
N LYS A 302 -24.58 -4.43 7.90
CA LYS A 302 -24.13 -4.16 6.51
C LYS A 302 -23.29 -2.89 6.35
N ALA A 303 -23.45 -1.88 7.21
CA ALA A 303 -22.62 -0.68 7.16
C ALA A 303 -21.15 -0.94 7.51
N ALA A 304 -20.80 -2.07 8.14
CA ALA A 304 -19.42 -2.50 8.35
C ALA A 304 -18.70 -2.89 7.04
N TRP A 305 -19.42 -3.03 5.92
CA TRP A 305 -18.93 -3.54 4.65
C TRP A 305 -18.86 -2.45 3.59
N LEU A 306 -17.69 -2.21 3.01
CA LEU A 306 -17.57 -1.31 1.85
C LEU A 306 -18.25 -1.95 0.64
N ASP A 307 -17.91 -3.21 0.37
CA ASP A 307 -18.45 -4.04 -0.70
C ASP A 307 -18.82 -5.43 -0.14
N VAL A 308 -19.95 -5.97 -0.60
CA VAL A 308 -20.44 -7.34 -0.30
C VAL A 308 -20.76 -8.02 -1.62
N VAL A 309 -20.05 -9.11 -1.93
CA VAL A 309 -20.07 -9.84 -3.21
C VAL A 309 -19.82 -11.34 -2.96
N PRO A 310 -20.15 -12.24 -3.91
CA PRO A 310 -19.88 -13.66 -3.76
C PRO A 310 -18.38 -13.98 -3.62
N GLU A 311 -18.05 -14.86 -2.68
CA GLU A 311 -16.67 -15.29 -2.38
C GLU A 311 -16.23 -16.43 -3.32
N PHE A 312 -15.97 -16.09 -4.58
CA PHE A 312 -15.60 -17.03 -5.64
C PHE A 312 -14.09 -17.20 -5.85
N ASN A 313 -13.26 -16.34 -5.24
CA ASN A 313 -11.80 -16.45 -5.39
C ASN A 313 -11.21 -17.27 -4.23
N PRO A 314 -10.60 -18.45 -4.48
CA PRO A 314 -10.17 -19.38 -3.42
C PRO A 314 -9.14 -18.80 -2.43
N PHE A 315 -8.39 -17.77 -2.82
CA PHE A 315 -7.22 -17.28 -2.09
C PHE A 315 -7.26 -15.78 -1.77
N LYS A 316 -8.36 -15.09 -2.11
CA LYS A 316 -8.50 -13.65 -1.91
C LYS A 316 -9.94 -13.29 -1.61
N TYR A 317 -10.18 -12.49 -0.58
CA TYR A 317 -11.54 -12.07 -0.25
C TYR A 317 -12.08 -11.13 -1.33
N ASN A 318 -13.30 -11.42 -1.78
CA ASN A 318 -14.04 -10.62 -2.74
C ASN A 318 -14.73 -9.44 -2.02
N SER A 319 -15.34 -9.70 -0.86
CA SER A 319 -15.98 -8.72 0.02
C SER A 319 -14.96 -8.02 0.92
N PHE A 320 -15.22 -6.74 1.26
CA PHE A 320 -14.23 -5.91 1.96
C PHE A 320 -14.83 -5.07 3.11
N PRO A 321 -14.46 -5.32 4.37
CA PRO A 321 -14.97 -4.54 5.49
C PRO A 321 -14.22 -3.22 5.73
N VAL A 322 -14.95 -2.24 6.26
CA VAL A 322 -14.50 -0.90 6.63
C VAL A 322 -13.30 -0.91 7.58
N ASN A 323 -13.23 -1.86 8.52
CA ASN A 323 -12.08 -1.94 9.43
C ASN A 323 -10.79 -2.30 8.67
N GLY A 324 -10.82 -3.18 7.66
CA GLY A 324 -9.66 -3.44 6.82
C GLY A 324 -9.08 -2.16 6.20
N ALA A 325 -9.92 -1.34 5.57
CA ALA A 325 -9.53 -0.03 5.03
C ALA A 325 -9.02 0.95 6.11
N ARG A 326 -9.63 0.93 7.31
CA ARG A 326 -9.21 1.74 8.47
C ARG A 326 -7.83 1.33 8.97
N GLN A 327 -7.54 0.04 9.11
CA GLN A 327 -6.24 -0.46 9.57
C GLN A 327 -5.14 -0.15 8.55
N SER A 328 -5.41 -0.31 7.26
CA SER A 328 -4.50 0.15 6.20
C SER A 328 -4.19 1.64 6.31
N HIS A 329 -5.19 2.50 6.56
CA HIS A 329 -4.97 3.93 6.77
C HIS A 329 -4.11 4.23 8.02
N LEU A 330 -4.33 3.50 9.11
CA LEU A 330 -3.56 3.65 10.35
C LEU A 330 -2.10 3.23 10.13
N LEU A 331 -1.85 2.10 9.49
CA LEU A 331 -0.51 1.63 9.10
C LEU A 331 0.19 2.64 8.18
N THR A 332 -0.41 3.10 7.08
CA THR A 332 0.22 4.09 6.20
C THR A 332 0.57 5.37 6.96
N ARG A 333 -0.34 5.84 7.83
CA ARG A 333 -0.15 7.07 8.60
C ARG A 333 0.87 6.89 9.74
N ALA A 334 1.04 5.70 10.30
CA ALA A 334 2.12 5.37 11.23
C ALA A 334 3.47 5.36 10.47
N LEU A 335 3.51 4.69 9.32
CA LEU A 335 4.68 4.53 8.47
C LEU A 335 5.24 5.87 7.98
N GLN A 336 4.41 6.70 7.32
CA GLN A 336 4.79 8.04 6.84
C GLN A 336 5.35 8.92 7.96
N ARG A 337 4.71 8.91 9.15
CA ARG A 337 5.20 9.67 10.32
C ARG A 337 6.55 9.17 10.82
N ARG A 338 6.80 7.87 10.79
CA ARG A 338 8.07 7.28 11.26
C ARG A 338 9.21 7.48 10.27
N LEU A 339 8.94 7.35 8.96
CA LEU A 339 9.88 7.68 7.89
C LEU A 339 10.31 9.15 7.96
N ALA A 340 9.36 10.08 7.99
CA ALA A 340 9.65 11.52 8.09
C ALA A 340 10.41 11.87 9.39
N ARG A 341 10.08 11.21 10.52
CA ARG A 341 10.81 11.36 11.79
C ARG A 341 12.25 10.90 11.67
N TYR A 342 12.52 9.66 11.24
CA TYR A 342 13.89 9.16 11.12
C TYR A 342 14.71 9.90 10.06
N ALA A 343 14.09 10.41 9.00
CA ALA A 343 14.74 11.27 8.02
C ALA A 343 15.22 12.58 8.65
N GLY A 344 14.38 13.22 9.47
CA GLY A 344 14.75 14.42 10.24
C GLY A 344 15.74 14.16 11.37
N GLU A 345 15.72 12.96 11.97
CA GLU A 345 16.68 12.51 12.99
C GLU A 345 18.02 12.01 12.38
N GLY A 346 18.14 11.91 11.05
CA GLY A 346 19.34 11.38 10.38
C GLY A 346 19.57 9.88 10.57
N ARG A 347 18.55 9.11 10.96
CA ARG A 347 18.68 7.70 11.39
C ARG A 347 18.49 6.67 10.27
N LEU A 348 18.10 7.12 9.07
CA LEU A 348 17.87 6.25 7.90
C LEU A 348 19.15 5.74 7.24
N ASP A 349 20.35 6.17 7.64
CA ASP A 349 21.62 5.59 7.17
C ASP A 349 21.77 4.11 7.56
N ARG A 350 21.03 3.65 8.58
CA ARG A 350 20.91 2.24 8.98
C ARG A 350 19.75 1.50 8.30
N PHE A 351 19.08 2.12 7.32
CA PHE A 351 17.96 1.53 6.59
C PHE A 351 18.46 0.77 5.35
N PRO A 352 17.96 -0.47 5.10
CA PRO A 352 18.44 -1.31 3.99
C PRO A 352 18.13 -0.74 2.60
N PRO A 353 18.87 -1.17 1.56
CA PRO A 353 18.50 -0.91 0.17
C PRO A 353 17.14 -1.54 -0.17
N ILE A 354 16.31 -0.76 -0.85
CA ILE A 354 14.99 -1.16 -1.34
C ILE A 354 15.05 -1.37 -2.86
N LEU A 355 14.52 -2.49 -3.35
CA LEU A 355 14.11 -2.66 -4.75
C LEU A 355 12.58 -2.68 -4.81
N THR A 356 11.98 -1.63 -5.39
CA THR A 356 10.51 -1.54 -5.53
C THR A 356 10.08 -1.75 -6.97
N PHE A 357 9.06 -2.57 -7.17
CA PHE A 357 8.32 -2.75 -8.43
C PHE A 357 6.93 -2.16 -8.30
N GLN A 358 6.54 -1.27 -9.22
CA GLN A 358 5.30 -0.52 -9.12
C GLN A 358 4.73 -0.19 -10.52
N SER A 359 3.41 -0.36 -10.72
CA SER A 359 2.74 0.19 -11.91
C SER A 359 2.62 1.71 -11.80
N LEU A 360 2.88 2.44 -12.89
CA LEU A 360 2.73 3.89 -12.90
C LEU A 360 1.27 4.33 -12.68
N MET A 361 0.30 3.52 -13.13
CA MET A 361 -1.15 3.78 -13.06
C MET A 361 -1.86 2.90 -12.02
N ASP A 362 -1.27 2.78 -10.83
CA ASP A 362 -1.89 2.04 -9.73
C ASP A 362 -3.07 2.83 -9.14
N PHE A 363 -4.24 2.18 -9.10
CA PHE A 363 -5.48 2.75 -8.55
C PHE A 363 -5.69 2.41 -7.07
N THR A 364 -4.95 1.43 -6.54
CA THR A 364 -5.10 0.92 -5.18
C THR A 364 -4.12 1.60 -4.22
N VAL A 365 -2.86 1.77 -4.62
CA VAL A 365 -1.84 2.51 -3.84
C VAL A 365 -1.30 3.73 -4.59
N SER A 366 -0.82 4.72 -3.87
CA SER A 366 -0.31 5.94 -4.48
C SER A 366 1.16 5.80 -4.89
N THR A 367 1.41 5.60 -6.19
CA THR A 367 2.75 5.69 -6.80
C THR A 367 3.46 7.00 -6.44
N ARG A 368 2.72 8.10 -6.26
CA ARG A 368 3.27 9.38 -5.80
C ARG A 368 3.80 9.30 -4.35
N ALA A 369 3.07 8.68 -3.43
CA ALA A 369 3.51 8.52 -2.04
C ALA A 369 4.77 7.66 -1.92
N ILE A 370 4.94 6.65 -2.78
CA ILE A 370 6.20 5.88 -2.86
C ILE A 370 7.37 6.80 -3.21
N VAL A 371 7.19 7.73 -4.14
CA VAL A 371 8.25 8.70 -4.49
C VAL A 371 8.45 9.76 -3.39
N SER A 372 7.39 10.43 -2.94
CA SER A 372 7.49 11.59 -2.04
C SER A 372 7.68 11.26 -0.56
N ASP A 373 7.17 10.11 -0.10
CA ASP A 373 7.06 9.78 1.33
C ASP A 373 7.97 8.60 1.72
N LEU A 374 8.57 7.91 0.74
CA LEU A 374 9.60 6.88 0.93
C LEU A 374 10.90 7.26 0.20
N TYR A 375 10.93 7.23 -1.14
CA TYR A 375 12.19 7.35 -1.90
C TYR A 375 12.88 8.72 -1.76
N ALA A 376 12.13 9.81 -1.53
CA ALA A 376 12.68 11.13 -1.22
C ALA A 376 13.40 11.20 0.14
N HIS A 377 13.18 10.23 1.05
CA HIS A 377 13.80 10.17 2.37
C HIS A 377 14.99 9.20 2.45
N LEU A 378 15.20 8.34 1.45
CA LEU A 378 16.26 7.32 1.51
C LEU A 378 17.67 7.94 1.42
N PRO A 379 18.67 7.31 2.06
CA PRO A 379 20.09 7.59 1.80
C PRO A 379 20.50 7.04 0.43
N ALA A 380 21.72 7.38 -0.01
CA ALA A 380 22.32 6.81 -1.23
C ALA A 380 22.88 5.38 -0.98
N ASN A 381 22.05 4.46 -0.50
CA ASN A 381 22.40 3.08 -0.14
C ASN A 381 22.27 2.08 -1.31
N GLY A 382 22.04 2.55 -2.54
CA GLY A 382 21.80 1.69 -3.70
C GLY A 382 20.36 1.16 -3.81
N SER A 383 19.39 1.87 -3.22
CA SER A 383 17.96 1.64 -3.49
C SER A 383 17.58 1.97 -4.94
N GLU A 384 16.54 1.32 -5.43
CA GLU A 384 16.08 1.34 -6.82
C GLU A 384 14.55 1.30 -6.92
N LEU A 385 14.00 2.09 -7.83
CA LEU A 385 12.57 2.11 -8.16
C LEU A 385 12.37 1.69 -9.62
N VAL A 386 11.69 0.56 -9.83
CA VAL A 386 11.22 0.07 -11.12
C VAL A 386 9.77 0.50 -11.31
N LEU A 387 9.50 1.29 -12.34
CA LEU A 387 8.17 1.70 -12.78
C LEU A 387 7.79 1.01 -14.09
N PHE A 388 6.63 0.36 -14.12
CA PHE A 388 6.03 -0.11 -15.37
C PHE A 388 5.09 0.98 -15.91
N ASP A 389 5.40 1.53 -17.09
CA ASP A 389 4.58 2.53 -17.77
C ASP A 389 3.39 1.86 -18.50
N VAL A 390 2.42 2.67 -18.92
CA VAL A 390 1.34 2.24 -19.81
C VAL A 390 1.88 1.82 -21.18
N ASN A 391 1.11 1.02 -21.91
CA ASN A 391 1.32 0.81 -23.33
C ASN A 391 0.99 2.11 -24.08
N ARG A 392 2.00 2.77 -24.63
CA ARG A 392 1.88 4.05 -25.33
C ARG A 392 1.63 3.92 -26.83
N THR A 393 1.44 2.69 -27.33
CA THR A 393 1.18 2.48 -28.76
C THR A 393 -0.04 3.27 -29.25
N ALA A 394 0.02 3.78 -30.47
CA ALA A 394 -1.03 4.59 -31.10
C ALA A 394 -2.42 3.92 -31.13
N ARG A 395 -2.49 2.59 -30.96
CA ARG A 395 -3.73 1.82 -30.75
C ARG A 395 -4.51 2.24 -29.50
N PHE A 396 -3.81 2.68 -28.45
CA PHE A 396 -4.43 3.16 -27.20
C PHE A 396 -4.43 4.67 -27.08
N GLY A 397 -3.53 5.40 -27.75
CA GLY A 397 -3.39 6.86 -27.64
C GLY A 397 -4.71 7.66 -27.59
N PRO A 398 -5.64 7.49 -28.54
CA PRO A 398 -6.94 8.19 -28.53
C PRO A 398 -7.90 7.83 -27.37
N LEU A 399 -7.63 6.74 -26.66
CA LEU A 399 -8.41 6.23 -25.53
C LEU A 399 -7.74 6.52 -24.18
N LEU A 400 -6.45 6.88 -24.18
CA LEU A 400 -5.74 7.31 -22.98
C LEU A 400 -6.17 8.73 -22.58
N ARG A 401 -6.28 8.97 -21.28
CA ARG A 401 -6.48 10.32 -20.73
C ARG A 401 -5.18 11.12 -20.87
N THR A 402 -5.24 12.40 -21.19
CA THR A 402 -4.07 13.31 -21.25
C THR A 402 -3.28 13.40 -19.91
N SER A 403 -3.91 12.98 -18.80
CA SER A 403 -3.24 12.80 -17.52
C SER A 403 -2.18 11.69 -17.53
N THR A 404 -2.33 10.69 -18.39
CA THR A 404 -1.48 9.49 -18.49
C THR A 404 -0.13 9.81 -19.11
N ASP A 405 -0.08 10.75 -20.04
CA ASP A 405 1.14 11.12 -20.79
C ASP A 405 2.08 11.98 -19.94
N THR A 406 1.49 12.87 -19.14
CA THR A 406 2.21 13.71 -18.19
C THR A 406 2.38 13.05 -16.82
N ALA A 407 2.05 11.77 -16.64
CA ALA A 407 2.08 11.12 -15.32
C ALA A 407 3.50 10.94 -14.77
N LEU A 408 4.41 10.35 -15.57
CA LEU A 408 5.77 10.04 -15.14
C LEU A 408 6.50 11.30 -14.64
N ALA A 409 6.46 12.38 -15.43
CA ALA A 409 7.07 13.68 -15.11
C ALA A 409 6.39 14.45 -13.95
N ARG A 410 5.19 14.03 -13.50
CA ARG A 410 4.48 14.62 -12.34
C ARG A 410 4.57 13.76 -11.08
N ILE A 411 4.97 12.50 -11.22
CA ILE A 411 5.17 11.55 -10.12
C ILE A 411 6.64 11.50 -9.71
N VAL A 412 7.55 11.45 -10.69
CA VAL A 412 9.00 11.35 -10.46
C VAL A 412 9.65 12.72 -10.63
N PRO A 413 10.38 13.25 -9.63
CA PRO A 413 11.10 14.51 -9.77
C PRO A 413 12.27 14.38 -10.76
N ALA A 414 12.65 15.49 -11.38
CA ALA A 414 13.86 15.57 -12.21
C ALA A 414 15.11 15.18 -11.42
N GLY A 415 16.14 14.70 -12.13
CA GLY A 415 17.42 14.31 -11.52
C GLY A 415 18.29 15.50 -11.09
N PRO A 416 19.38 15.24 -10.34
CA PRO A 416 19.83 13.92 -9.89
C PRO A 416 19.05 13.38 -8.70
N ARG A 417 18.90 12.04 -8.63
CA ARG A 417 18.15 11.31 -7.60
C ARG A 417 19.09 10.44 -6.75
N ARG A 418 18.75 10.17 -5.49
CA ARG A 418 19.56 9.31 -4.58
C ARG A 418 19.46 7.80 -4.86
N TYR A 419 18.60 7.41 -5.79
CA TYR A 419 18.22 6.04 -6.09
C TYR A 419 18.23 5.81 -7.60
N ARG A 420 18.46 4.57 -8.03
CA ARG A 420 18.33 4.17 -9.44
C ARG A 420 16.85 4.20 -9.84
N LEU A 421 16.55 4.76 -11.01
CA LEU A 421 15.22 4.69 -11.62
C LEU A 421 15.30 3.80 -12.86
N ALA A 422 14.43 2.79 -12.92
CA ALA A 422 14.18 2.02 -14.13
C ALA A 422 12.72 2.24 -14.57
N VAL A 423 12.49 2.47 -15.86
CA VAL A 423 11.17 2.62 -16.46
C VAL A 423 11.02 1.61 -17.58
N ILE A 424 10.07 0.69 -17.42
CA ILE A 424 9.73 -0.34 -18.39
C ILE A 424 8.61 0.20 -19.27
N THR A 425 8.86 0.32 -20.57
CA THR A 425 8.01 1.03 -21.53
C THR A 425 8.18 0.49 -22.95
N ASN A 426 7.28 0.85 -23.87
CA ASN A 426 7.49 0.68 -25.31
C ASN A 426 8.79 1.34 -25.78
N SER A 427 9.41 0.76 -26.82
CA SER A 427 10.54 1.34 -27.56
C SER A 427 10.16 2.58 -28.38
N GLY A 428 8.88 2.75 -28.71
CA GLY A 428 8.33 3.93 -29.40
C GLY A 428 6.84 3.79 -29.70
N ASP A 429 6.21 4.89 -30.14
CA ASP A 429 4.76 5.08 -30.21
C ASP A 429 3.98 4.12 -31.13
N ASN A 430 4.67 3.33 -31.96
CA ASN A 430 4.07 2.34 -32.87
C ASN A 430 4.59 0.91 -32.68
N ASN A 431 5.36 0.64 -31.61
CA ASN A 431 5.98 -0.67 -31.38
C ASN A 431 5.56 -1.30 -30.04
N ASP A 432 5.26 -2.60 -30.07
CA ASP A 432 4.96 -3.40 -28.88
C ASP A 432 6.24 -3.82 -28.12
N ASP A 433 7.43 -3.76 -28.75
CA ASP A 433 8.72 -4.10 -28.12
C ASP A 433 9.01 -3.24 -26.88
N VAL A 434 9.50 -3.88 -25.82
CA VAL A 434 9.77 -3.27 -24.51
C VAL A 434 11.26 -2.93 -24.34
N ILE A 435 11.51 -1.75 -23.78
CA ILE A 435 12.83 -1.31 -23.30
C ILE A 435 12.82 -1.05 -21.79
N GLU A 436 13.98 -1.22 -21.15
CA GLU A 436 14.28 -0.60 -19.86
C GLU A 436 14.98 0.75 -20.14
N ARG A 437 14.41 1.84 -19.62
CA ARG A 437 15.07 3.16 -19.56
C ARG A 437 15.55 3.43 -18.14
N VAL A 438 16.82 3.81 -18.01
CA VAL A 438 17.55 3.83 -16.73
C VAL A 438 18.13 5.21 -16.49
N THR A 439 17.91 5.78 -15.30
CA THR A 439 18.79 6.81 -14.74
C THR A 439 19.43 6.26 -13.48
N GLU A 440 20.76 6.30 -13.40
CA GLU A 440 21.48 5.84 -12.23
C GLU A 440 21.43 6.85 -11.06
N ALA A 441 21.75 6.37 -9.85
CA ALA A 441 21.79 7.22 -8.68
C ALA A 441 22.89 8.28 -8.82
N GLY A 442 22.53 9.55 -8.60
CA GLY A 442 23.41 10.71 -8.72
C GLY A 442 23.54 11.31 -10.13
N THR A 443 23.01 10.66 -11.18
CA THR A 443 23.10 11.18 -12.56
C THR A 443 21.79 11.81 -13.05
N VAL A 444 21.85 12.45 -14.22
CA VAL A 444 20.68 12.88 -15.01
C VAL A 444 20.54 12.12 -16.33
N ASP A 445 21.59 11.44 -16.76
CA ASP A 445 21.70 10.76 -18.05
C ASP A 445 20.80 9.52 -18.10
N GLU A 446 20.03 9.39 -19.18
CA GLU A 446 19.13 8.24 -19.41
C GLU A 446 19.75 7.26 -20.42
N HIS A 447 19.86 5.99 -20.03
CA HIS A 447 20.33 4.91 -20.87
C HIS A 447 19.18 3.94 -21.16
N SER A 448 19.06 3.49 -22.42
CA SER A 448 17.99 2.58 -22.85
C SER A 448 18.57 1.25 -23.33
N ARG A 449 17.93 0.12 -22.97
CA ARG A 449 18.22 -1.20 -23.56
C ARG A 449 16.94 -1.96 -23.94
N PRO A 450 16.93 -2.71 -25.05
CA PRO A 450 15.89 -3.71 -25.34
C PRO A 450 15.85 -4.79 -24.25
N LEU A 451 14.65 -5.29 -23.95
CA LEU A 451 14.46 -6.42 -23.02
C LEU A 451 14.12 -7.76 -23.71
N GLY A 452 13.83 -7.76 -25.02
CA GLY A 452 13.33 -8.96 -25.70
C GLY A 452 11.94 -9.40 -25.22
N LEU A 453 11.17 -8.45 -24.68
CA LEU A 453 9.79 -8.63 -24.23
C LEU A 453 8.88 -7.72 -25.07
N ASN A 454 7.60 -8.07 -25.15
CA ASN A 454 6.58 -7.32 -25.89
C ASN A 454 5.36 -7.05 -25.00
N TYR A 455 4.69 -5.91 -25.19
CA TYR A 455 3.37 -5.67 -24.60
C TYR A 455 2.32 -6.60 -25.24
N PRO A 456 1.55 -7.38 -24.45
CA PRO A 456 0.51 -8.24 -25.00
C PRO A 456 -0.60 -7.46 -25.71
N ARG A 457 -1.24 -8.08 -26.71
CA ARG A 457 -2.38 -7.47 -27.42
C ARG A 457 -3.53 -7.22 -26.44
N GLY A 458 -4.07 -6.00 -26.45
CA GLY A 458 -5.11 -5.57 -25.50
C GLY A 458 -4.59 -5.07 -24.14
N PHE A 459 -3.32 -5.30 -23.82
CA PHE A 459 -2.73 -4.91 -22.54
C PHE A 459 -2.25 -3.44 -22.58
N TYR A 460 -2.90 -2.59 -21.77
CA TYR A 460 -2.59 -1.15 -21.71
C TYR A 460 -1.87 -0.71 -20.42
N SER A 461 -1.97 -1.46 -19.32
CA SER A 461 -1.23 -1.19 -18.07
C SER A 461 -1.26 -2.37 -17.11
N LEU A 462 -0.24 -2.49 -16.24
CA LEU A 462 -0.29 -3.39 -15.09
C LEU A 462 -1.26 -2.85 -14.04
N SER A 463 -2.17 -3.71 -13.54
CA SER A 463 -2.96 -3.42 -12.35
C SER A 463 -2.18 -3.78 -11.08
N HIS A 464 -2.51 -3.15 -9.94
CA HIS A 464 -1.96 -3.47 -8.62
C HIS A 464 -1.83 -4.97 -8.32
N VAL A 465 -2.85 -5.76 -8.71
CA VAL A 465 -2.95 -7.19 -8.40
C VAL A 465 -2.05 -8.03 -9.31
N ALA A 466 -1.68 -7.52 -10.49
CA ALA A 466 -0.96 -8.30 -11.50
C ALA A 466 0.50 -8.60 -11.15
N LEU A 467 1.21 -7.64 -10.52
CA LEU A 467 2.67 -7.68 -10.40
C LEU A 467 3.25 -9.01 -9.86
N PRO A 468 2.72 -9.63 -8.77
CA PRO A 468 3.29 -10.85 -8.20
C PRO A 468 2.96 -12.16 -8.94
N PHE A 469 2.14 -12.13 -10.00
CA PHE A 469 1.72 -13.34 -10.72
C PHE A 469 2.32 -13.40 -12.14
N PRO A 470 3.00 -14.49 -12.55
CA PRO A 470 3.38 -14.69 -13.95
C PRO A 470 2.14 -14.91 -14.84
N VAL A 471 2.29 -14.75 -16.16
CA VAL A 471 1.23 -15.08 -17.12
C VAL A 471 0.82 -16.56 -17.13
N SER A 472 1.68 -17.44 -16.59
CA SER A 472 1.43 -18.87 -16.40
C SER A 472 0.82 -19.26 -15.05
N ASP A 473 0.43 -18.28 -14.22
CA ASP A 473 -0.25 -18.56 -12.94
C ASP A 473 -1.58 -19.29 -13.16
N SER A 474 -1.81 -20.43 -12.50
CA SER A 474 -2.99 -21.25 -12.78
C SER A 474 -4.34 -20.57 -12.45
N LEU A 475 -4.40 -19.59 -11.53
CA LEU A 475 -5.62 -18.84 -11.23
C LEU A 475 -5.66 -17.49 -11.98
N TYR A 476 -4.58 -16.73 -11.95
CA TYR A 476 -4.53 -15.33 -12.43
C TYR A 476 -3.83 -15.14 -13.77
N GLY A 477 -3.22 -16.19 -14.32
CA GLY A 477 -2.51 -16.19 -15.59
C GLY A 477 -3.44 -16.07 -16.79
N ALA A 478 -2.97 -15.38 -17.83
CA ALA A 478 -3.62 -15.37 -19.14
C ALA A 478 -3.35 -16.67 -19.93
N GLU A 479 -2.27 -17.38 -19.61
CA GLU A 479 -1.80 -18.62 -20.24
C GLU A 479 -1.49 -19.66 -19.15
N PRO A 480 -2.46 -20.05 -18.30
CA PRO A 480 -2.23 -20.80 -17.06
C PRO A 480 -1.59 -22.17 -17.30
N ASP A 481 -0.57 -22.50 -16.50
CA ASP A 481 -0.03 -23.85 -16.44
C ASP A 481 -1.01 -24.79 -15.72
N LYS A 482 -1.08 -26.04 -16.19
CA LYS A 482 -1.99 -27.10 -15.73
C LYS A 482 -1.35 -28.04 -14.69
N SER A 483 -0.20 -27.65 -14.13
CA SER A 483 0.45 -28.37 -13.04
C SER A 483 -0.20 -28.13 -11.67
N GLU A 484 -0.96 -27.04 -11.53
CA GLU A 484 -1.85 -26.75 -10.40
C GLU A 484 -3.27 -26.54 -10.93
N ASP A 485 -4.28 -27.05 -10.23
CA ASP A 485 -5.69 -26.77 -10.49
C ASP A 485 -6.30 -26.14 -9.24
N PHE A 486 -7.06 -25.06 -9.43
CA PHE A 486 -7.73 -24.28 -8.39
C PHE A 486 -9.23 -24.11 -8.68
N GLY A 487 -9.80 -24.95 -9.54
CA GLY A 487 -11.21 -24.97 -9.92
C GLY A 487 -11.64 -23.93 -10.96
N GLU A 488 -10.94 -22.80 -11.02
CA GLU A 488 -11.22 -21.68 -11.92
C GLU A 488 -9.90 -21.08 -12.47
N ASN A 489 -9.93 -20.59 -13.71
CA ASN A 489 -8.81 -19.89 -14.35
C ASN A 489 -9.17 -18.40 -14.58
N LEU A 490 -9.38 -17.65 -13.49
CA LEU A 490 -9.85 -16.26 -13.49
C LEU A 490 -9.09 -15.33 -14.45
N GLY A 491 -7.78 -15.54 -14.67
CA GLY A 491 -6.96 -14.75 -15.58
C GLY A 491 -7.22 -14.95 -17.09
N THR A 492 -7.97 -15.99 -17.45
CA THR A 492 -8.39 -16.27 -18.84
C THR A 492 -9.75 -15.67 -19.20
N LEU A 493 -10.46 -15.10 -18.22
CA LEU A 493 -11.81 -14.57 -18.39
C LEU A 493 -11.82 -13.33 -19.29
N ALA A 494 -12.44 -13.47 -20.47
CA ALA A 494 -12.70 -12.37 -21.40
C ALA A 494 -14.22 -12.14 -21.60
N PRO A 495 -14.99 -11.81 -20.54
CA PRO A 495 -16.45 -11.69 -20.56
C PRO A 495 -16.95 -10.67 -21.59
N ARG A 496 -18.01 -11.03 -22.30
CA ARG A 496 -18.76 -10.17 -23.23
C ARG A 496 -20.26 -10.43 -23.04
N GLY A 497 -21.06 -9.38 -22.91
CA GLY A 497 -22.50 -9.46 -22.67
C GLY A 497 -23.12 -8.10 -22.36
N GLU A 498 -24.39 -8.10 -22.02
CA GLU A 498 -25.12 -6.90 -21.60
C GLU A 498 -24.79 -6.51 -20.15
N ARG A 499 -24.94 -5.21 -19.84
CA ARG A 499 -24.74 -4.64 -18.51
C ARG A 499 -25.74 -5.21 -17.50
N ASN A 500 -25.33 -5.25 -16.23
CA ASN A 500 -26.11 -5.71 -15.09
C ASN A 500 -26.55 -7.20 -15.14
N VAL A 501 -26.01 -8.01 -16.05
CA VAL A 501 -26.24 -9.47 -16.09
C VAL A 501 -25.32 -10.23 -15.11
N LEU A 502 -24.09 -9.75 -14.92
CA LEU A 502 -23.11 -10.34 -14.00
C LEU A 502 -23.18 -9.67 -12.62
N ILE A 503 -23.04 -10.48 -11.56
CA ILE A 503 -22.94 -10.00 -10.17
C ILE A 503 -21.59 -9.29 -9.93
N ALA A 504 -20.51 -9.80 -10.55
CA ALA A 504 -19.21 -9.15 -10.56
C ALA A 504 -19.12 -8.09 -11.67
N SER A 505 -18.54 -6.92 -11.37
CA SER A 505 -18.42 -5.85 -12.37
C SER A 505 -17.40 -6.17 -13.45
N LEU A 506 -17.70 -5.77 -14.69
CA LEU A 506 -16.81 -5.97 -15.84
C LEU A 506 -15.43 -5.32 -15.62
N ASP A 507 -15.40 -4.16 -14.95
CA ASP A 507 -14.16 -3.46 -14.57
C ASP A 507 -13.29 -4.27 -13.59
N SER A 508 -13.88 -5.16 -12.79
CA SER A 508 -13.15 -6.06 -11.89
C SER A 508 -12.64 -7.29 -12.62
N LEU A 509 -13.43 -7.85 -13.54
CA LEU A 509 -13.08 -9.06 -14.31
C LEU A 509 -12.06 -8.79 -15.41
N MET A 510 -12.15 -7.64 -16.10
CA MET A 510 -11.22 -7.23 -17.15
C MET A 510 -9.94 -6.55 -16.60
N ARG A 511 -9.79 -6.49 -15.28
CA ARG A 511 -8.60 -5.92 -14.62
C ARG A 511 -7.44 -6.90 -14.77
N ALA A 512 -6.33 -6.45 -15.38
CA ALA A 512 -5.12 -7.26 -15.54
C ALA A 512 -4.72 -7.94 -14.21
N SER A 513 -4.66 -9.27 -14.26
CA SER A 513 -4.48 -10.19 -13.12
C SER A 513 -3.07 -10.81 -13.05
N SER A 514 -2.33 -10.82 -14.16
CA SER A 514 -0.97 -11.35 -14.25
C SER A 514 -0.03 -10.42 -15.03
N ASN A 515 1.27 -10.62 -14.83
CA ASN A 515 2.33 -9.72 -15.23
C ASN A 515 3.17 -10.28 -16.40
N PRO A 516 3.05 -9.74 -17.63
CA PRO A 516 3.87 -10.17 -18.77
C PRO A 516 5.36 -9.84 -18.59
N PHE A 517 5.70 -8.93 -17.67
CA PHE A 517 7.06 -8.54 -17.33
C PHE A 517 7.59 -9.24 -16.07
N PHE A 518 6.89 -10.27 -15.58
CA PHE A 518 7.33 -11.09 -14.45
C PHE A 518 8.74 -11.68 -14.63
N PRO A 519 9.18 -12.14 -15.83
CA PRO A 519 10.55 -12.61 -16.04
C PRO A 519 11.61 -11.53 -15.77
N TYR A 520 11.36 -10.28 -16.19
CA TYR A 520 12.23 -9.15 -15.85
C TYR A 520 12.23 -8.88 -14.33
N MET A 521 11.06 -8.93 -13.69
CA MET A 521 10.93 -8.70 -12.25
C MET A 521 11.76 -9.71 -11.44
N VAL A 522 11.61 -11.02 -11.68
CA VAL A 522 12.40 -12.03 -10.97
C VAL A 522 13.88 -12.01 -11.35
N GLY A 523 14.21 -11.68 -12.60
CA GLY A 523 15.60 -11.44 -13.03
C GLY A 523 16.28 -10.35 -12.20
N ARG A 524 15.64 -9.17 -12.08
CA ARG A 524 16.14 -8.05 -11.28
C ARG A 524 16.19 -8.39 -9.78
N ILE A 525 15.26 -9.20 -9.25
CA ILE A 525 15.35 -9.73 -7.88
C ILE A 525 16.59 -10.63 -7.74
N GLY A 526 16.85 -11.54 -8.67
CA GLY A 526 18.04 -12.40 -8.69
C GLY A 526 19.36 -11.60 -8.72
N GLU A 527 19.45 -10.61 -9.60
CA GLU A 527 20.57 -9.67 -9.64
C GLU A 527 20.76 -8.93 -8.30
N SER A 528 19.66 -8.59 -7.61
CA SER A 528 19.71 -7.97 -6.28
C SER A 528 20.12 -8.93 -5.15
N ILE A 529 19.84 -10.23 -5.29
CA ILE A 529 20.29 -11.29 -4.38
C ILE A 529 21.81 -11.49 -4.49
N LEU A 530 22.34 -11.49 -5.72
CA LEU A 530 23.78 -11.64 -5.98
C LEU A 530 24.61 -10.39 -5.65
N THR A 531 23.97 -9.21 -5.53
CA THR A 531 24.64 -7.94 -5.24
C THR A 531 24.65 -7.68 -3.72
N PRO A 532 25.83 -7.61 -3.07
CA PRO A 532 25.91 -7.21 -1.66
C PRO A 532 25.29 -5.83 -1.41
N ALA A 533 24.67 -5.63 -0.24
CA ALA A 533 24.15 -4.32 0.15
C ALA A 533 25.31 -3.30 0.21
N LYS A 534 25.21 -2.22 -0.58
CA LYS A 534 26.17 -1.12 -0.49
C LYS A 534 25.92 -0.37 0.81
N THR A 535 26.83 -0.50 1.77
CA THR A 535 26.87 0.38 2.95
C THR A 535 26.90 1.83 2.47
N ALA A 536 26.00 2.66 3.01
CA ALA A 536 25.95 4.07 2.67
C ALA A 536 27.30 4.72 2.98
N GLN A 537 27.94 5.31 1.97
CA GLN A 537 29.12 6.14 2.23
C GLN A 537 28.65 7.36 3.03
N PRO A 538 29.29 7.69 4.17
CA PRO A 538 28.96 8.90 4.91
C PRO A 538 29.19 10.11 4.00
N ALA A 539 28.25 11.05 4.00
CA ALA A 539 28.38 12.29 3.25
C ALA A 539 29.63 13.06 3.72
N ARG A 540 30.44 13.51 2.76
CA ARG A 540 31.59 14.39 2.98
C ARG A 540 31.17 15.86 2.97
#